data_AF-A0AAW6Q4G1-F1
#
_entry.id   AF-A0AAW6Q4G1-F1
#
_cell.length_a   1.000
_cell.length_b   1.000
_cell.length_c   1.000
_cell.angle_alpha   90.00
_cell.angle_beta   90.00
_cell.angle_gamma   90.00
#
_symmetry.space_group_name_H-M   'P 1'
#
loop_
_entity.id
_entity.type
_entity.pdbx_description
1 polymer ?
#
loop_
_entity_poly.entity_id
_entity_poly.type
_entity_poly.pdbx_seq_one_letter_code
_entity_poly.pdbx_strand_id
1 'polypeptide(L)'
;MKSPISTLGKNKSPRKPKRKYTINDLSENDRGIYQEIMETVLRRSGIDPAIIFEELKKRKQEIEQEQKRKQEEQQQEKEPDKDKNEN
;
A
#
# COMPACT_ATOMS: atom_id res chain seq x y z
N MET A 1 -26.79 53.12 -19.05
CA MET A 1 -26.39 51.71 -19.22
C MET A 1 -25.45 51.35 -18.07
N LYS A 2 -25.88 50.48 -17.14
CA LYS A 2 -25.08 50.06 -15.98
C LYS A 2 -24.50 48.70 -16.29
N SER A 3 -23.19 48.62 -16.51
CA SER A 3 -22.46 47.36 -16.58
C SER A 3 -22.28 46.82 -15.15
N PRO A 4 -22.83 45.65 -14.77
CA PRO A 4 -22.57 45.09 -13.46
C PRO A 4 -21.35 44.18 -13.56
N ILE A 5 -20.22 44.73 -13.10
CA ILE A 5 -19.20 44.09 -12.26
C ILE A 5 -18.94 42.61 -12.60
N SER A 6 -17.86 42.38 -13.35
CA SER A 6 -17.14 41.11 -13.38
C SER A 6 -16.91 40.65 -11.93
N THR A 7 -17.72 39.69 -11.47
CA THR A 7 -17.42 38.94 -10.26
C THR A 7 -16.20 38.10 -10.57
N LEU A 8 -15.03 38.71 -10.38
CA LEU A 8 -13.72 38.07 -10.36
C LEU A 8 -13.72 37.12 -9.15
N GLY A 9 -14.44 36.02 -9.28
CA GLY A 9 -14.50 34.91 -8.35
C GLY A 9 -13.14 34.27 -8.35
N LYS A 10 -12.29 34.76 -7.43
CA LYS A 10 -11.01 34.21 -6.99
C LYS A 10 -10.89 32.75 -7.43
N ASN A 11 -10.06 32.49 -8.44
CA ASN A 11 -9.65 31.14 -8.83
C ASN A 11 -9.08 30.48 -7.58
N LYS A 12 -9.90 29.72 -6.84
CA LYS A 12 -9.41 28.92 -5.72
C LYS A 12 -8.48 27.91 -6.37
N SER A 13 -7.17 28.11 -6.18
CA SER A 13 -6.15 27.13 -6.56
C SER A 13 -6.64 25.73 -6.18
N PRO A 14 -6.51 24.71 -7.05
CA PRO A 14 -6.87 23.35 -6.71
C PRO A 14 -6.23 23.03 -5.37
N ARG A 15 -7.06 22.70 -4.38
CA ARG A 15 -6.59 22.35 -3.03
C ARG A 15 -5.63 21.18 -3.23
N LYS A 16 -4.32 21.44 -3.15
CA LYS A 16 -3.30 20.39 -3.34
C LYS A 16 -3.68 19.24 -2.39
N PRO A 17 -3.70 17.98 -2.87
CA PRO A 17 -4.01 16.86 -2.01
C PRO A 17 -3.03 16.90 -0.82
N LYS A 18 -3.57 16.72 0.39
CA LYS A 18 -2.74 16.65 1.60
C LYS A 18 -1.69 15.56 1.38
N ARG A 19 -0.41 15.90 1.54
CA ARG A 19 0.67 14.90 1.48
C ARG A 19 0.35 13.80 2.48
N LYS A 20 0.38 12.56 2.02
CA LYS A 20 0.32 11.38 2.89
C LYS A 20 1.73 11.15 3.40
N TYR A 21 1.94 11.32 4.70
CA TYR A 21 3.19 10.96 5.34
C TYR A 21 3.25 9.45 5.48
N THR A 22 4.38 8.87 5.13
CA THR A 22 4.67 7.44 5.20
C THR A 22 5.89 7.21 6.08
N ILE A 23 6.06 5.98 6.56
CA ILE A 23 7.26 5.59 7.33
C ILE A 23 8.56 5.82 6.54
N ASN A 24 8.47 5.85 5.20
CA ASN A 24 9.61 6.09 4.32
C ASN A 24 10.08 7.54 4.32
N ASP A 25 9.23 8.47 4.76
CA ASP A 25 9.58 9.89 4.88
C ASP A 25 10.41 10.17 6.15
N LEU A 26 10.55 9.18 7.04
CA LEU A 26 11.31 9.29 8.29
C LEU A 26 12.77 8.85 8.11
N SER A 27 13.67 9.53 8.83
CA SER A 27 15.06 9.12 8.96
C SER A 27 15.19 7.80 9.75
N GLU A 28 16.33 7.13 9.67
CA GLU A 28 16.55 5.87 10.40
C GLU A 28 16.36 6.03 11.92
N ASN A 29 16.88 7.12 12.49
CA ASN A 29 16.69 7.43 13.91
C ASN A 29 15.21 7.69 14.23
N ASP A 30 14.51 8.43 13.37
CA ASP A 30 13.08 8.76 13.58
C ASP A 30 12.19 7.53 13.46
N ARG A 31 12.60 6.51 12.70
CA ARG A 31 11.85 5.23 12.60
C ARG A 31 11.83 4.48 13.92
N GLY A 32 12.94 4.50 14.67
CA GLY A 32 13.00 3.92 16.01
C GLY A 32 12.02 4.60 16.97
N ILE A 33 12.04 5.94 17.00
CA ILE A 33 11.13 6.75 17.82
C ILE A 33 9.67 6.51 17.40
N TYR A 34 9.40 6.46 16.09
CA TYR A 34 8.08 6.17 15.56
C TYR A 34 7.56 4.81 16.03
N GLN A 35 8.41 3.77 16.04
CA GLN A 35 8.03 2.45 16.53
C GLN A 35 7.63 2.48 18.01
N GLU A 36 8.42 3.15 18.86
CA GLU A 36 8.12 3.26 20.30
C GLU A 36 6.78 4.00 20.56
N ILE A 37 6.54 5.08 19.82
CA ILE A 37 5.27 5.83 19.89
C ILE A 37 4.11 4.92 19.48
N MET A 38 4.24 4.20 18.36
CA MET A 38 3.21 3.30 17.85
C MET A 38 2.89 2.20 18.86
N GLU A 39 3.90 1.53 19.43
CA GLU A 39 3.68 0.52 20.45
C GLU A 39 2.96 1.08 21.68
N THR A 40 3.32 2.28 22.11
CA THR A 40 2.67 2.95 23.24
C THR A 40 1.21 3.28 22.94
N VAL A 41 0.90 3.76 21.74
CA VAL A 41 -0.48 4.04 21.29
C VAL A 41 -1.31 2.76 21.24
N LEU A 42 -0.74 1.67 20.73
CA LEU A 42 -1.41 0.38 20.65
C LEU A 42 -1.72 -0.19 22.03
N ARG A 43 -0.71 -0.20 22.93
CA ARG A 43 -0.89 -0.63 24.32
C ARG A 43 -1.95 0.20 25.05
N ARG A 44 -1.98 1.52 24.85
CA ARG A 44 -3.03 2.41 25.40
C ARG A 44 -4.42 2.08 24.85
N SER A 45 -4.49 1.57 23.63
CA SER A 45 -5.73 1.13 23.00
C SER A 45 -6.11 -0.31 23.38
N GLY A 46 -5.34 -0.98 24.25
CA GLY A 46 -5.56 -2.36 24.65
C GLY A 46 -5.12 -3.39 23.58
N ILE A 47 -4.38 -2.98 22.56
CA ILE A 47 -3.89 -3.85 21.50
C ILE A 47 -2.46 -4.26 21.82
N ASP A 48 -2.21 -5.57 21.90
CA ASP A 48 -0.86 -6.11 22.02
C ASP A 48 -0.13 -5.96 20.67
N PRO A 49 1.03 -5.26 20.62
CA PRO A 49 1.86 -5.19 19.42
C PRO A 49 2.19 -6.55 18.79
N ALA A 50 2.25 -7.63 19.58
CA ALA A 50 2.48 -8.99 19.08
C ALA A 50 1.45 -9.42 18.02
N ILE A 51 0.20 -8.99 18.17
CA ILE A 51 -0.89 -9.30 17.22
C ILE A 51 -0.56 -8.74 15.83
N ILE A 52 0.03 -7.55 15.76
CA ILE A 52 0.44 -6.94 14.48
C ILE A 52 1.55 -7.76 13.83
N PHE A 53 2.51 -8.26 14.63
CA PHE A 53 3.59 -9.10 14.10
C PHE A 53 3.09 -10.45 13.57
N GLU A 54 2.12 -11.07 14.23
CA GLU A 54 1.48 -12.30 13.72
C GLU A 54 0.75 -12.06 12.40
N GLU A 55 -0.05 -11.00 12.33
CA GLU A 55 -0.77 -10.61 11.12
C GLU A 55 0.20 -10.27 9.97
N LEU A 56 1.32 -9.63 10.28
CA LEU A 56 2.38 -9.34 9.30
C LEU A 56 3.00 -10.63 8.75
N LYS A 57 3.26 -11.62 9.60
CA LYS A 57 3.78 -12.93 9.17
C LYS A 57 2.81 -13.64 8.24
N LYS A 58 1.52 -13.68 8.59
CA LYS A 58 0.47 -14.30 7.76
C LYS A 58 0.40 -13.66 6.38
N ARG A 59 0.32 -12.32 6.31
CA ARG A 59 0.28 -11.60 5.02
C ARG A 59 1.52 -11.83 4.18
N LYS A 60 2.71 -11.92 4.79
CA LYS A 60 3.94 -12.21 4.06
C LYS A 60 3.89 -13.60 3.42
N GLN A 61 3.40 -14.61 4.15
CA GLN A 61 3.23 -15.97 3.63
C GLN A 61 2.20 -16.03 2.51
N GLU A 62 1.08 -15.32 2.63
CA GLU A 62 0.06 -15.24 1.56
C GLU A 62 0.62 -14.63 0.28
N ILE A 63 1.35 -13.52 0.38
CA ILE A 63 1.98 -12.87 -0.78
C ILE A 63 2.99 -13.81 -1.45
N GLU A 64 3.80 -14.52 -0.67
CA GLU A 64 4.78 -15.48 -1.19
C GLU A 64 4.10 -16.65 -1.92
N GLN A 65 3.03 -17.19 -1.34
CA GLN A 65 2.24 -18.25 -1.98
C GLN A 65 1.55 -17.77 -3.26
N GLU A 66 1.00 -16.55 -3.27
CA GLU A 66 0.38 -15.97 -4.45
C GLU A 66 1.40 -15.74 -5.57
N GLN A 67 2.60 -15.26 -5.24
CA GLN A 67 3.70 -15.12 -6.20
C GLN A 67 4.11 -16.46 -6.79
N LYS A 68 4.19 -17.51 -5.95
CA LYS A 68 4.54 -18.86 -6.40
C LYS A 68 3.49 -19.44 -7.35
N ARG A 69 2.20 -19.30 -7.03
CA ARG A 69 1.09 -19.72 -7.92
C ARG A 69 1.14 -18.99 -9.26
N LYS A 70 1.34 -17.67 -9.26
CA LYS A 70 1.48 -16.87 -10.48
C LYS A 70 2.67 -17.29 -11.34
N GLN A 71 3.76 -17.75 -10.73
CA GLN A 71 4.92 -18.27 -11.46
C GLN A 71 4.66 -19.66 -12.04
N GLU A 72 3.92 -20.52 -11.33
CA GLU A 72 3.53 -21.85 -11.80
C GLU A 72 2.52 -21.76 -12.97
N GLU A 73 1.53 -20.86 -12.89
CA GLU A 73 0.58 -20.57 -13.99
C GLU A 73 1.30 -20.07 -15.24
N GLN A 74 2.27 -19.15 -15.11
CA GLN A 74 3.08 -18.66 -16.23
C GLN A 74 4.03 -19.71 -16.84
N GLN A 75 4.33 -20.79 -16.12
CA GLN A 75 5.11 -21.91 -16.65
C GLN A 75 4.22 -22.91 -17.38
N GLN A 76 2.99 -23.15 -16.90
CA GLN A 76 2.01 -24.00 -17.58
C GLN A 76 1.49 -23.37 -18.88
N GLU A 77 1.32 -22.05 -18.96
CA GLU A 77 0.96 -21.37 -20.23
C GLU A 77 2.06 -21.41 -21.30
N LYS A 78 3.31 -21.76 -20.94
CA LYS A 78 4.44 -21.85 -21.88
C LYS A 78 4.68 -23.24 -22.47
N GLU A 79 3.95 -24.27 -22.03
CA GLU A 79 3.91 -25.57 -22.70
C GLU A 79 2.65 -25.65 -23.60
N PRO A 80 2.75 -25.30 -24.89
CA PRO A 80 1.74 -25.72 -25.83
C PRO A 80 1.89 -27.24 -26.04
N ASP A 81 0.81 -27.94 -25.69
CA ASP A 81 0.47 -29.32 -26.00
C ASP A 81 1.18 -29.85 -27.27
N LYS A 82 2.25 -30.64 -27.07
CA LYS A 82 3.00 -31.32 -28.14
C LYS A 82 2.53 -32.76 -28.35
N ASP A 83 1.28 -33.09 -28.06
CA ASP A 83 0.76 -34.44 -28.30
C ASP A 83 -0.43 -34.44 -29.26
N LYS A 84 -0.18 -34.04 -30.51
CA LYS A 84 -0.94 -34.51 -31.68
C LYS A 84 -0.02 -34.66 -32.89
N ASN A 85 0.65 -35.80 -33.00
CA ASN A 85 0.99 -36.42 -34.29
C ASN A 85 1.33 -37.90 -34.04
N GLU A 86 0.29 -38.70 -33.73
CA GLU A 86 0.24 -40.10 -34.12
C GLU A 86 -0.63 -40.20 -35.37
N ASN A 87 0.02 -40.46 -36.51
CA ASN A 87 -0.29 -41.41 -37.60
C ASN A 87 0.22 -40.93 -38.96
#